data_AF-A0A7V1K3M8-F1
#
_entry.id   AF-A0A7V1K3M8-F1
#
_cell.length_a   1.000
_cell.length_b   1.000
_cell.length_c   1.000
_cell.angle_alpha   90.00
_cell.angle_beta   90.00
_cell.angle_gamma   90.00
#
_symmetry.space_group_name_H-M   'P 1'
#
loop_
_entity.id
_entity.type
_entity.pdbx_description
1 polymer ?
#
loop_
_entity_poly.entity_id
_entity_poly.type
_entity_poly.pdbx_seq_one_letter_code
_entity_poly.pdbx_strand_id
1 'polypeptide(L)'
;RKRGFEGGQMPLYKRLPKIGFTSTVEKPYVINVEKIKAIAELSEITLESIKSVHKLQKTVTRVKLIGASAKDLASKIKDEAVTTSGK
;
A
#
# COMPACT_ATOMS: atom_id res chain seq x y z
N ARG A 1 0.79 -23.93 -29.26
CA ARG A 1 1.22 -24.54 -27.97
C ARG A 1 0.26 -24.08 -26.88
N LYS A 2 -0.44 -24.99 -26.20
CA LYS A 2 -1.43 -24.63 -25.17
C LYS A 2 -0.71 -24.30 -23.85
N ARG A 3 -1.02 -23.16 -23.22
CA ARG A 3 -0.43 -22.75 -21.94
C ARG A 3 -0.79 -23.77 -20.86
N GLY A 4 0.21 -24.32 -20.17
CA GLY A 4 0.01 -25.34 -19.13
C GLY A 4 -0.23 -26.77 -19.65
N PHE A 5 0.07 -27.05 -20.92
CA PHE A 5 0.07 -28.43 -21.45
C PHE A 5 1.45 -29.08 -21.27
N GLU A 6 1.50 -30.19 -20.52
CA GLU A 6 2.71 -30.95 -20.18
C GLU A 6 2.77 -32.32 -20.90
N GLY A 7 2.20 -32.43 -22.10
CA GLY A 7 2.38 -33.61 -22.96
C GLY A 7 1.66 -34.88 -22.49
N GLY A 8 0.70 -34.77 -21.56
CA GLY A 8 -0.07 -35.91 -21.03
C GLY A 8 0.09 -36.11 -19.52
N GLN A 9 1.12 -35.51 -18.92
CA GLN A 9 1.22 -35.42 -17.47
C GLN A 9 0.11 -34.50 -16.92
N MET A 10 -0.42 -34.83 -15.72
CA MET A 10 -1.35 -33.94 -15.01
C MET A 10 -0.68 -32.58 -14.77
N PRO A 11 -1.22 -31.44 -15.20
CA PRO A 11 -0.53 -30.17 -15.04
C PRO A 11 -0.35 -29.74 -13.58
N LEU A 12 0.75 -29.03 -13.27
CA LEU A 12 1.10 -28.63 -11.90
C LEU A 12 -0.03 -27.90 -11.15
N TYR A 13 -0.73 -26.98 -11.81
CA TYR A 13 -1.84 -26.20 -11.24
C TYR A 13 -3.07 -27.03 -10.87
N LYS A 14 -3.15 -28.29 -11.33
CA LYS A 14 -4.17 -29.26 -10.91
C LYS A 14 -3.69 -30.18 -9.79
N ARG A 15 -2.37 -30.45 -9.71
CA ARG A 15 -1.79 -31.35 -8.70
C ARG A 15 -1.83 -30.72 -7.30
N LEU A 16 -1.60 -29.41 -7.23
CA LEU A 16 -1.56 -28.69 -5.97
C LEU A 16 -2.98 -28.37 -5.47
N PRO A 17 -3.25 -28.51 -4.16
CA PRO A 17 -4.54 -28.12 -3.59
C PRO A 17 -4.74 -26.60 -3.64
N LYS A 18 -6.00 -26.18 -3.74
CA LYS A 18 -6.36 -24.76 -3.55
C LYS A 18 -6.28 -24.43 -2.06
N ILE A 19 -5.48 -23.43 -1.70
CA ILE A 19 -5.27 -23.03 -0.30
C ILE A 19 -5.56 -21.53 -0.16
N GLY A 20 -6.24 -21.17 0.93
CA GLY A 20 -6.47 -19.78 1.34
C GLY A 20 -7.80 -19.19 0.88
N PHE A 21 -7.98 -17.91 1.21
CA PHE A 21 -9.11 -17.09 0.80
C PHE A 21 -8.63 -15.66 0.50
N THR A 22 -9.41 -14.91 -0.28
CA THR A 22 -9.16 -13.48 -0.52
C THR A 22 -9.85 -12.65 0.55
N SER A 23 -9.09 -11.88 1.33
CA SER A 23 -9.63 -10.93 2.31
C SER A 23 -10.31 -9.75 1.62
N THR A 24 -11.49 -9.34 2.11
CA THR A 24 -12.22 -8.13 1.67
C THR A 24 -11.60 -6.84 2.20
N VAL A 25 -10.81 -6.91 3.28
CA VAL A 25 -10.19 -5.73 3.89
C VAL A 25 -9.15 -5.13 2.94
N GLU A 26 -9.38 -3.87 2.55
CA GLU A 26 -8.45 -3.09 1.74
C GLU A 26 -7.19 -2.73 2.56
N LYS A 27 -6.03 -3.06 2.02
CA LYS A 27 -4.75 -2.68 2.64
C LYS A 27 -4.47 -1.20 2.35
N PRO A 28 -3.99 -0.43 3.34
CA PRO A 28 -3.68 0.98 3.11
C PRO A 28 -2.53 1.13 2.10
N TYR A 29 -2.58 2.19 1.31
CA TYR A 29 -1.52 2.54 0.37
C TYR A 29 -0.28 3.00 1.13
N VAL A 30 0.87 2.39 0.85
CA VAL A 30 2.08 2.61 1.64
C VAL A 30 2.99 3.64 0.97
N ILE A 31 3.40 4.66 1.73
CA ILE A 31 4.31 5.71 1.25
C ILE A 31 5.51 5.81 2.17
N ASN A 32 6.72 5.80 1.59
CA ASN A 32 7.96 6.01 2.34
C ASN A 32 8.33 7.50 2.38
N VAL A 33 8.41 8.05 3.60
CA VAL A 33 8.65 9.49 3.84
C VAL A 33 10.08 9.92 3.55
N GLU A 34 11.06 9.02 3.59
CA GLU A 34 12.46 9.33 3.28
C GLU A 34 12.68 9.46 1.77
N LYS A 35 11.92 8.71 0.97
CA LYS A 35 11.96 8.78 -0.50
C LYS A 35 11.22 10.00 -1.02
N ILE A 36 10.13 10.40 -0.36
CA ILE A 36 9.31 11.54 -0.76
C ILE A 36 9.36 12.60 0.34
N LYS A 37 10.50 13.32 0.37
CA LYS A 37 10.76 14.38 1.36
C LYS A 37 9.69 15.48 1.36
N ALA A 38 9.11 15.75 0.21
CA ALA A 38 8.06 16.75 0.06
C ALA A 38 6.81 16.45 0.90
N ILE A 39 6.57 15.19 1.33
CA ILE A 39 5.49 14.86 2.28
C ILE A 39 5.87 15.24 3.72
N ALA A 40 7.16 15.15 4.08
CA ALA A 40 7.63 15.55 5.41
C ALA A 40 7.63 17.08 5.60
N GLU A 41 7.82 17.82 4.50
CA GLU A 41 7.81 19.28 4.45
C GLU A 41 6.41 19.89 4.53
N LEU A 42 5.35 19.10 4.32
CA LEU A 42 3.98 19.56 4.50
C LEU A 42 3.74 20.06 5.94
N SER A 43 3.00 21.15 6.06
CA SER A 43 2.56 21.69 7.35
C SER A 43 1.44 20.84 7.95
N GLU A 44 0.52 20.39 7.10
CA GLU A 44 -0.65 19.58 7.48
C GLU A 44 -0.74 18.36 6.57
N ILE A 45 -0.89 17.18 7.17
CA ILE A 45 -0.98 15.91 6.45
C ILE A 45 -2.43 15.44 6.44
N THR A 46 -3.06 15.61 5.28
CA THR A 46 -4.38 15.11 4.87
C THR A 46 -4.28 14.36 3.54
N LEU A 47 -5.27 13.54 3.17
CA LEU A 47 -5.26 12.88 1.86
C LEU A 47 -5.17 13.84 0.67
N GLU A 48 -5.73 15.04 0.80
CA GLU A 48 -5.65 16.09 -0.24
C GLU A 48 -4.26 16.69 -0.36
N SER A 49 -3.63 17.01 0.78
CA SER A 49 -2.25 17.51 0.80
C SER A 49 -1.25 16.49 0.22
N ILE A 50 -1.48 15.19 0.44
CA ILE A 50 -0.63 14.15 -0.14
C ILE A 50 -0.87 14.05 -1.65
N LYS A 51 -2.11 14.22 -2.13
CA LYS A 51 -2.45 14.19 -3.57
C LYS A 51 -1.79 15.32 -4.36
N SER A 52 -1.56 16.49 -3.75
CA SER A 52 -0.92 17.61 -4.45
C SER A 52 0.57 17.37 -4.67
N VAL A 53 1.24 16.73 -3.72
CA VAL A 53 2.69 16.45 -3.75
C VAL A 53 3.01 15.10 -4.40
N HIS A 54 2.11 14.12 -4.29
CA HIS A 54 2.30 12.77 -4.77
C HIS A 54 1.08 12.28 -5.55
N LYS A 55 1.34 11.69 -6.72
CA LYS A 55 0.28 11.17 -7.58
C LYS A 55 -0.37 9.93 -6.96
N LEU A 56 -1.52 10.13 -6.32
CA LEU A 56 -2.38 9.06 -5.82
C LEU A 56 -3.52 8.73 -6.79
N GLN A 57 -3.87 7.46 -6.86
CA GLN A 57 -5.07 7.01 -7.59
C GLN A 57 -6.34 7.40 -6.81
N LYS A 58 -7.44 7.62 -7.53
CA LYS A 58 -8.73 7.98 -6.93
C LYS A 58 -9.31 6.90 -6.01
N THR A 59 -8.91 5.65 -6.22
CA THR A 59 -9.36 4.49 -5.44
C THR A 59 -8.69 4.40 -4.07
N VAL A 60 -7.62 5.14 -3.83
CA VAL A 60 -6.90 5.07 -2.55
C VAL A 60 -7.71 5.79 -1.47
N THR A 61 -8.22 5.00 -0.52
CA THR A 61 -9.04 5.47 0.61
C THR A 61 -8.23 5.67 1.87
N ARG A 62 -7.15 4.91 2.07
CA ARG A 62 -6.31 4.94 3.28
C ARG A 62 -4.84 4.95 2.91
N VAL A 63 -4.05 5.70 3.66
CA VAL A 63 -2.60 5.83 3.44
C VAL A 63 -1.85 5.49 4.72
N LYS A 64 -0.74 4.76 4.58
CA LYS A 64 0.20 4.47 5.65
C LYS A 64 1.57 5.04 5.33
N LEU A 65 2.03 5.97 6.16
CA LEU A 65 3.36 6.56 6.09
C LEU A 65 4.36 5.65 6.81
N ILE A 66 5.45 5.33 6.14
CA ILE A 66 6.53 4.46 6.65
C ILE A 66 7.89 5.16 6.53
N GLY A 67 8.83 4.79 7.40
CA GLY A 67 10.19 5.34 7.44
C GLY A 67 10.61 5.62 8.88
N ALA A 68 11.91 5.89 9.11
CA ALA A 68 12.44 6.15 10.45
C ALA A 68 11.86 7.45 11.04
N SER A 69 11.68 8.48 10.22
CA SER A 69 11.10 9.78 10.61
C SER A 69 9.57 9.84 10.51
N ALA A 70 8.90 8.73 10.20
CA ALA A 70 7.44 8.74 10.01
C ALA A 70 6.68 9.08 11.31
N LYS A 71 7.26 8.77 12.47
CA LYS A 71 6.66 9.03 13.77
C LYS A 71 6.67 10.51 14.14
N ASP A 72 7.70 11.24 13.73
CA ASP A 72 7.84 12.68 14.01
C ASP A 72 6.73 13.49 13.31
N LEU A 73 6.21 12.96 12.20
CA LEU A 73 5.13 13.56 11.43
C LEU A 73 3.74 13.33 12.03
N ALA A 74 3.61 12.51 13.08
CA ALA A 74 2.32 12.18 13.68
C ALA A 74 1.56 13.42 14.19
N SER A 75 2.27 14.43 14.68
CA SER A 75 1.69 15.70 15.15
C SER A 75 1.05 16.53 14.04
N LYS A 76 1.45 16.32 12.78
CA LYS A 76 0.95 17.05 11.61
C LYS A 76 -0.25 16.37 10.96
N ILE A 77 -0.58 15.14 11.35
CA ILE A 77 -1.67 14.36 10.75
C ILE A 77 -3.01 14.85 11.32
N LYS A 78 -3.91 15.26 10.43
CA LYS A 78 -5.26 15.73 10.78
C LYS A 78 -6.38 14.82 10.24
N ASP A 79 -6.02 13.79 9.49
CA ASP A 79 -6.94 12.91 8.77
C ASP A 79 -6.84 11.47 9.30
N GLU A 80 -7.97 10.88 9.70
CA GLU A 80 -8.05 9.51 10.24
C GLU A 80 -7.67 8.42 9.23
N ALA A 81 -7.77 8.74 7.93
CA ALA A 81 -7.39 7.82 6.87
C ALA A 81 -5.87 7.67 6.73
N VAL A 82 -5.09 8.54 7.36
CA VAL A 82 -3.62 8.52 7.33
C VAL A 82 -3.08 7.95 8.63
N THR A 83 -2.25 6.91 8.51
CA THR A 83 -1.62 6.25 9.65
C THR A 83 -0.11 6.24 9.50
N THR A 84 0.64 6.21 10.60
CA THR A 84 2.11 6.06 10.59
C THR A 84 2.51 4.66 11.02
N SER A 85 3.67 4.19 10.57
CA SER A 85 4.26 2.98 11.14
C SER A 85 4.78 3.23 12.55
N GLY A 86 4.42 2.35 13.48
CA GLY A 86 4.96 2.38 14.84
C GLY A 86 6.30 1.64 14.95
N LYS A 87 7.38 2.40 15.16
CA LYS A 87 8.46 2.13 16.13
C LYS A 87 8.85 3.48 16.71
#